data_AF-T0KC72-F1
#
_entry.id   AF-T0KC72-F1
#
_cell.length_a   1.000
_cell.length_b   1.000
_cell.length_c   1.000
_cell.angle_alpha   90.00
_cell.angle_beta   90.00
_cell.angle_gamma   90.00
#
_symmetry.space_group_name_H-M   'P 1'
#
loop_
_entity.id
_entity.type
_entity.pdbx_description
1 polymer ?
#
loop_
_entity_poly.entity_id
_entity_poly.type
_entity_poly.pdbx_seq_one_letter_code
_entity_poly.pdbx_strand_id
1 'polypeptide(L)'
;MDFAIGSQSLSRIFGVSGWLPDSVGSQQYSEYVGHSTDAIVAVGVAHSPKSIRRYVSIAAGKSYLALNATQCTIDFTPTRFNVSVGIRGRKITVIPGGQIDDFDSQRNLTRTVVRQFELISNDLTNFYESILGNAFLSSITAWNISFNENGTVPEAETTLRGLENAVTAMTESMLAAYGAAQLMVGNFSEEREANVTIGVFVIGEIVYVVAIAILNALVLLAVVVETIRTRGWKGLPPFDFSDPEWLITASFRGGELSHTWNRDAEGTVVAQSTMKGPISSYTPIEQRGDEDQHHVEVISEGGGGRRVALMLQSR
;
A
#
# COMPACT_ATOMS: atom_id res chain seq x y z
N MET A 1 44.00 -3.38 -16.56
CA MET A 1 43.00 -2.34 -16.23
C MET A 1 43.75 -1.27 -15.44
N ASP A 2 43.66 -0.02 -15.87
CA ASP A 2 44.57 1.04 -15.38
C ASP A 2 44.00 1.82 -14.18
N PHE A 3 42.72 1.61 -13.84
CA PHE A 3 42.07 2.19 -12.68
C PHE A 3 42.36 1.37 -11.42
N ALA A 4 43.16 1.93 -10.50
CA ALA A 4 43.66 1.22 -9.33
C ALA A 4 43.81 2.13 -8.11
N ILE A 5 43.78 1.52 -6.92
CA ILE A 5 44.02 2.20 -5.65
C ILE A 5 45.52 2.48 -5.52
N GLY A 6 45.87 3.76 -5.41
CA GLY A 6 47.24 4.23 -5.24
C GLY A 6 47.74 4.16 -3.80
N SER A 7 48.96 4.65 -3.60
CA SER A 7 49.53 4.79 -2.26
C SER A 7 48.85 5.91 -1.46
N GLN A 8 48.92 5.80 -0.14
CA GLN A 8 48.44 6.82 0.78
C GLN A 8 49.06 8.20 0.47
N SER A 9 48.24 9.24 0.28
CA SER A 9 48.70 10.61 -0.01
C SER A 9 48.87 11.44 1.27
N LEU A 10 47.90 11.33 2.18
CA LEU A 10 47.80 12.01 3.49
C LEU A 10 47.37 11.01 4.56
N SER A 11 47.45 11.37 5.85
CA SER A 11 47.04 10.47 6.94
C SER A 11 45.63 9.90 6.68
N ARG A 12 45.55 8.60 6.38
CA ARG A 12 44.30 7.85 6.15
C ARG A 12 43.49 8.26 4.90
N ILE A 13 44.13 8.88 3.91
CA ILE A 13 43.53 9.21 2.60
C ILE A 13 44.30 8.49 1.49
N PHE A 14 43.56 7.80 0.62
CA PHE A 14 44.09 7.02 -0.49
C PHE A 14 43.56 7.56 -1.81
N GLY A 15 44.47 7.99 -2.69
CA GLY A 15 44.11 8.39 -4.04
C GLY A 15 43.88 7.17 -4.93
N VAL A 16 42.78 7.15 -5.64
CA VAL A 16 42.45 6.11 -6.64
C VAL A 16 42.45 6.78 -7.99
N SER A 17 43.17 6.22 -8.95
CA SER A 17 43.34 6.87 -10.25
C SER A 17 43.52 5.88 -11.39
N GLY A 18 43.21 6.34 -12.61
CA GLY A 18 43.54 5.60 -13.82
C GLY A 18 42.77 6.03 -15.06
N TRP A 19 43.16 5.44 -16.19
CA TRP A 19 42.45 5.60 -17.45
C TRP A 19 41.32 4.58 -17.56
N LEU A 20 40.15 5.04 -17.99
CA LEU A 20 39.02 4.19 -18.32
C LEU A 20 38.79 4.22 -19.84
N PRO A 21 38.10 3.21 -20.41
CA PRO A 21 37.63 3.27 -21.78
C PRO A 21 36.85 4.55 -21.98
N ASP A 22 37.17 5.29 -23.03
CA ASP A 22 36.58 6.59 -23.37
C ASP A 22 36.89 7.75 -22.40
N SER A 23 37.89 7.63 -21.52
CA SER A 23 38.44 8.80 -20.82
C SER A 23 39.04 9.79 -21.83
N VAL A 24 38.63 11.07 -21.75
CA VAL A 24 39.15 12.14 -22.61
C VAL A 24 39.84 13.21 -21.76
N GLY A 25 41.09 13.53 -22.09
CA GLY A 25 41.83 14.67 -21.52
C GLY A 25 42.52 14.41 -20.18
N SER A 26 41.94 13.60 -19.28
CA SER A 26 42.56 13.27 -18.00
C SER A 26 42.22 11.86 -17.51
N GLN A 27 43.08 11.33 -16.63
CA GLN A 27 42.76 10.18 -15.80
C GLN A 27 41.62 10.53 -14.85
N GLN A 28 40.82 9.52 -14.48
CA GLN A 28 39.93 9.67 -13.34
C GLN A 28 40.75 9.66 -12.06
N TYR A 29 40.33 10.47 -11.10
CA TYR A 29 40.97 10.59 -9.80
C TYR A 29 39.91 10.89 -8.73
N SER A 30 39.94 10.12 -7.65
CA SER A 30 39.09 10.36 -6.48
C SER A 30 39.85 9.93 -5.21
N GLU A 31 39.57 10.57 -4.08
CA GLU A 31 40.25 10.31 -2.81
C GLU A 31 39.32 9.62 -1.82
N TYR A 32 39.75 8.50 -1.24
CA TYR A 32 38.95 7.73 -0.30
C TYR A 32 39.58 7.76 1.08
N VAL A 33 38.75 7.92 2.10
CA VAL A 33 39.18 7.82 3.51
C VAL A 33 39.19 6.35 3.91
N GLY A 34 40.23 5.92 4.62
CA GLY A 34 40.35 4.53 5.04
C GLY A 34 41.39 4.30 6.13
N HIS A 35 41.22 3.24 6.91
CA HIS A 35 42.27 2.73 7.78
C HIS A 35 43.39 2.10 6.95
N SER A 36 43.02 1.24 5.99
CA SER A 36 43.92 0.66 4.99
C SER A 36 43.24 0.67 3.63
N THR A 37 43.98 0.30 2.57
CA THR A 37 43.43 0.08 1.24
C THR A 37 42.48 -1.12 1.18
N ASP A 38 42.46 -2.00 2.18
CA ASP A 38 41.74 -3.29 2.12
C ASP A 38 40.22 -3.12 2.11
N ALA A 39 39.73 -2.08 2.79
CA ALA A 39 38.31 -1.78 2.95
C ALA A 39 37.75 -0.86 1.85
N ILE A 40 38.58 -0.39 0.93
CA ILE A 40 38.18 0.59 -0.09
C ILE A 40 37.55 -0.13 -1.28
N VAL A 41 36.38 0.36 -1.71
CA VAL A 41 35.79 0.03 -3.00
C VAL A 41 35.57 1.34 -3.74
N ALA A 42 36.40 1.57 -4.75
CA ALA A 42 36.40 2.79 -5.53
C ALA A 42 35.78 2.56 -6.89
N VAL A 43 34.94 3.51 -7.31
CA VAL A 43 34.25 3.45 -8.59
C VAL A 43 34.68 4.62 -9.45
N GLY A 44 35.38 4.32 -10.54
CA GLY A 44 35.75 5.26 -11.59
C GLY A 44 34.72 5.26 -12.68
N VAL A 45 34.52 6.42 -13.30
CA VAL A 45 33.55 6.60 -14.39
C VAL A 45 34.17 7.35 -15.55
N ALA A 46 33.89 6.92 -16.78
CA ALA A 46 34.34 7.63 -17.96
C ALA A 46 33.20 8.29 -18.70
N HIS A 47 33.50 9.47 -19.22
CA HIS A 47 32.62 10.21 -20.11
C HIS A 47 33.40 10.68 -21.33
N SER A 48 32.89 10.31 -22.51
CA SER A 48 33.30 10.90 -23.78
C SER A 48 32.09 11.53 -24.45
N PRO A 49 32.22 12.76 -25.00
CA PRO A 49 31.18 13.36 -25.82
C PRO A 49 30.98 12.60 -27.14
N LYS A 50 31.95 11.80 -27.57
CA LYS A 50 31.90 11.03 -28.83
C LYS A 50 31.32 9.62 -28.66
N SER A 51 31.19 9.13 -27.43
CA SER A 51 30.69 7.78 -27.14
C SER A 51 29.31 7.81 -26.49
N ILE A 52 28.42 6.94 -26.97
CA ILE A 52 27.12 6.66 -26.32
C ILE A 52 27.32 5.88 -25.02
N ARG A 53 28.38 5.06 -24.96
CA ARG A 53 28.60 4.13 -23.87
C ARG A 53 29.00 4.88 -22.62
N ARG A 54 28.64 4.31 -21.48
CA ARG A 54 29.05 4.78 -20.16
C ARG A 54 29.75 3.66 -19.44
N TYR A 55 30.99 3.90 -19.09
CA TYR A 55 31.83 2.90 -18.44
C TYR A 55 31.91 3.18 -16.95
N VAL A 56 31.74 2.12 -16.18
CA VAL A 56 31.98 2.08 -14.75
C VAL A 56 33.11 1.08 -14.51
N SER A 57 34.04 1.45 -13.65
CA SER A 57 35.22 0.66 -13.34
C SER A 57 35.41 0.59 -11.85
N ILE A 58 35.63 -0.59 -11.31
CA ILE A 58 35.73 -0.83 -9.88
C ILE A 58 37.15 -1.27 -9.54
N ALA A 59 37.77 -0.54 -8.62
CA ALA A 59 39.03 -0.91 -7.99
C ALA A 59 38.74 -1.20 -6.52
N ALA A 60 39.15 -2.36 -6.03
CA ALA A 60 38.75 -2.82 -4.70
C ALA A 60 39.94 -3.38 -3.91
N GLY A 61 39.91 -3.14 -2.60
CA GLY A 61 40.85 -3.68 -1.65
C GLY A 61 40.67 -5.19 -1.40
N LYS A 62 41.54 -5.76 -0.57
CA LYS A 62 41.56 -7.19 -0.28
C LYS A 62 40.26 -7.72 0.34
N SER A 63 39.55 -6.91 1.13
CA SER A 63 38.27 -7.32 1.73
C SER A 63 37.15 -7.50 0.69
N TYR A 64 37.34 -6.95 -0.52
CA TYR A 64 36.37 -6.94 -1.61
C TYR A 64 37.00 -7.46 -2.91
N LEU A 65 37.92 -8.43 -2.81
CA LEU A 65 38.74 -8.91 -3.93
C LEU A 65 37.93 -9.31 -5.16
N ALA A 66 36.73 -9.89 -4.97
CA ALA A 66 35.83 -10.28 -6.06
C ALA A 66 35.44 -9.09 -6.97
N LEU A 67 35.45 -7.87 -6.45
CA LEU A 67 35.09 -6.67 -7.20
C LEU A 67 36.29 -6.03 -7.91
N ASN A 68 37.51 -6.42 -7.54
CA ASN A 68 38.72 -5.73 -7.99
C ASN A 68 38.96 -5.93 -9.49
N ALA A 69 39.32 -4.84 -10.17
CA ALA A 69 39.55 -4.80 -11.61
C ALA A 69 38.31 -5.22 -12.45
N THR A 70 37.11 -4.90 -11.96
CA THR A 70 35.85 -5.14 -12.68
C THR A 70 35.45 -3.92 -13.50
N GLN A 71 34.99 -4.13 -14.73
CA GLN A 71 34.51 -3.07 -15.61
C GLN A 71 33.15 -3.43 -16.20
N CYS A 72 32.24 -2.46 -16.20
CA CYS A 72 30.89 -2.59 -16.72
C CYS A 72 30.60 -1.48 -17.72
N THR A 73 29.79 -1.80 -18.73
CA THR A 73 29.17 -0.79 -19.60
C THR A 73 27.71 -0.66 -19.19
N ILE A 74 27.22 0.56 -19.04
CA ILE A 74 25.82 0.85 -18.78
C ILE A 74 25.20 1.36 -20.08
N ASP A 75 24.25 0.59 -20.61
CA ASP A 75 23.50 0.92 -21.81
C ASP A 75 22.12 1.48 -21.43
N PHE A 76 21.83 2.69 -21.87
CA PHE A 76 20.57 3.37 -21.58
C PHE A 76 19.61 3.17 -22.75
N THR A 77 18.45 2.58 -22.47
CA THR A 77 17.43 2.28 -23.49
C THR A 77 16.17 3.12 -23.23
N PRO A 78 16.02 4.29 -23.88
CA PRO A 78 14.86 5.14 -23.66
C PRO A 78 13.58 4.47 -24.17
N THR A 79 12.60 4.37 -23.29
CA THR A 79 11.31 3.71 -23.56
C THR A 79 10.18 4.68 -23.26
N ARG A 80 9.23 4.82 -24.18
CA ARG A 80 8.02 5.59 -23.94
C ARG A 80 7.00 4.73 -23.20
N PHE A 81 6.34 5.30 -22.20
CA PHE A 81 5.30 4.60 -21.45
C PHE A 81 3.94 5.28 -21.63
N ASN A 82 2.91 4.47 -21.81
CA ASN A 82 1.51 4.88 -21.76
C ASN A 82 1.00 4.68 -20.33
N VAL A 83 0.71 5.78 -19.66
CA VAL A 83 0.23 5.77 -18.27
C VAL A 83 -1.26 6.09 -18.26
N SER A 84 -2.08 5.22 -17.68
CA SER A 84 -3.49 5.49 -17.42
C SER A 84 -3.78 5.44 -15.92
N VAL A 85 -4.51 6.45 -15.42
CA VAL A 85 -4.82 6.60 -14.00
C VAL A 85 -6.34 6.49 -13.81
N GLY A 86 -6.77 5.38 -13.24
CA GLY A 86 -8.16 5.14 -12.86
C GLY A 86 -8.44 5.62 -11.44
N ILE A 87 -9.13 6.75 -11.29
CA ILE A 87 -9.41 7.38 -9.98
C ILE A 87 -10.36 6.51 -9.14
N ARG A 88 -11.43 5.98 -9.74
CA ARG A 88 -12.49 5.21 -9.05
C ARG A 88 -11.97 3.93 -8.35
N GLY A 89 -10.80 3.43 -8.75
CA GLY A 89 -10.15 2.27 -8.14
C GLY A 89 -8.70 2.51 -7.70
N ARG A 90 -8.24 3.77 -7.70
CA ARG A 90 -6.83 4.16 -7.43
C ARG A 90 -5.82 3.28 -8.19
N LYS A 91 -6.14 2.97 -9.44
CA LYS A 91 -5.35 2.06 -10.27
C LYS A 91 -4.50 2.86 -11.24
N ILE A 92 -3.18 2.73 -11.16
CA ILE A 92 -2.26 3.27 -12.16
C ILE A 92 -1.83 2.09 -13.03
N THR A 93 -2.02 2.21 -14.35
CA THR A 93 -1.57 1.20 -15.32
C THR A 93 -0.51 1.84 -16.20
N VAL A 94 0.66 1.23 -16.24
CA VAL A 94 1.80 1.69 -17.05
C VAL A 94 2.09 0.61 -18.09
N ILE A 95 2.02 0.96 -19.36
CA ILE A 95 2.24 0.03 -20.48
C ILE A 95 3.37 0.59 -21.36
N PRO A 96 4.43 -0.16 -21.65
CA PRO A 96 5.47 0.31 -22.56
C PRO A 96 4.90 0.50 -23.97
N GLY A 97 5.05 1.70 -24.52
CA GLY A 97 4.65 2.09 -25.86
C GLY A 97 5.74 1.87 -26.93
N GLY A 98 6.91 1.38 -26.52
CA GLY A 98 8.05 1.08 -27.41
C GLY A 98 9.30 1.91 -27.09
N GLN A 99 10.41 1.49 -27.68
CA GLN A 99 11.67 2.26 -27.64
C GLN A 99 11.53 3.52 -28.49
N ILE A 100 12.16 4.60 -28.04
CA ILE A 100 12.24 5.87 -28.76
C ILE A 100 13.69 6.23 -29.04
N ASP A 101 13.92 7.20 -29.91
CA ASP A 101 15.26 7.76 -30.09
C ASP A 101 15.73 8.48 -28.80
N ASP A 102 17.05 8.64 -28.67
CA ASP A 102 17.68 9.32 -27.55
C ASP A 102 17.16 10.76 -27.42
N PHE A 103 16.33 10.99 -26.39
CA PHE A 103 15.76 12.31 -26.10
C PHE A 103 16.76 13.23 -25.39
N ASP A 104 17.88 12.69 -24.88
CA ASP A 104 18.95 13.44 -24.23
C ASP A 104 20.16 13.50 -25.17
N SER A 105 20.03 14.27 -26.25
CA SER A 105 21.10 14.43 -27.25
C SER A 105 22.44 14.94 -26.68
N GLN A 106 22.38 15.73 -25.59
CA GLN A 106 23.57 16.20 -24.87
C GLN A 106 24.11 15.17 -23.87
N ARG A 107 23.33 14.12 -23.58
CA ARG A 107 23.65 12.99 -22.70
C ARG A 107 24.02 13.43 -21.28
N ASN A 108 23.44 14.52 -20.84
CA ASN A 108 23.67 15.09 -19.52
C ASN A 108 23.05 14.22 -18.43
N LEU A 109 21.89 13.61 -18.68
CA LEU A 109 21.21 12.72 -17.75
C LEU A 109 22.05 11.46 -17.52
N THR A 110 22.43 10.77 -18.59
CA THR A 110 23.24 9.54 -18.50
C THR A 110 24.60 9.81 -17.87
N ARG A 111 25.24 10.94 -18.20
CA ARG A 111 26.49 11.37 -17.57
C ARG A 111 26.31 11.62 -16.07
N THR A 112 25.24 12.31 -15.69
CA THR A 112 24.97 12.66 -14.29
C THR A 112 24.72 11.41 -13.46
N VAL A 113 23.91 10.48 -13.97
CA VAL A 113 23.62 9.20 -13.33
C VAL A 113 24.89 8.39 -13.13
N VAL A 114 25.69 8.20 -14.18
CA VAL A 114 26.91 7.40 -14.04
C VAL A 114 27.90 8.07 -13.08
N ARG A 115 28.04 9.40 -13.09
CA ARG A 115 28.87 10.14 -12.11
C ARG A 115 28.44 9.93 -10.66
N GLN A 116 27.17 9.61 -10.39
CA GLN A 116 26.74 9.29 -9.02
C GLN A 116 27.41 8.04 -8.46
N PHE A 117 27.81 7.06 -9.28
CA PHE A 117 28.49 5.88 -8.75
C PHE A 117 29.83 6.23 -8.11
N GLU A 118 30.60 7.15 -8.70
CA GLU A 118 31.84 7.64 -8.09
C GLU A 118 31.56 8.35 -6.77
N LEU A 119 30.60 9.29 -6.76
CA LEU A 119 30.23 10.04 -5.56
C LEU A 119 29.73 9.13 -4.45
N ILE A 120 28.81 8.21 -4.76
CA ILE A 120 28.28 7.22 -3.82
C ILE A 120 29.41 6.34 -3.29
N SER A 121 30.32 5.85 -4.14
CA SER A 121 31.44 5.06 -3.67
C SER A 121 32.32 5.84 -2.69
N ASN A 122 32.51 7.14 -2.94
CA ASN A 122 33.30 8.02 -2.11
C ASN A 122 32.66 8.27 -0.75
N ASP A 123 31.39 8.68 -0.76
CA ASP A 123 30.63 9.04 0.43
C ASP A 123 30.27 7.83 1.29
N LEU A 124 30.09 6.66 0.68
CA LEU A 124 29.74 5.41 1.37
C LEU A 124 30.94 4.56 1.78
N THR A 125 32.16 5.10 1.64
CA THR A 125 33.37 4.48 2.17
C THR A 125 33.70 5.08 3.52
N ASN A 126 33.74 4.22 4.54
CA ASN A 126 34.14 4.56 5.90
C ASN A 126 35.56 4.04 6.18
N PHE A 127 36.10 4.36 7.37
CA PHE A 127 37.44 3.94 7.78
C PHE A 127 37.70 2.42 7.70
N TYR A 128 36.69 1.57 7.86
CA TYR A 128 36.88 0.12 8.00
C TYR A 128 36.09 -0.71 6.99
N GLU A 129 35.17 -0.10 6.24
CA GLU A 129 34.30 -0.81 5.31
C GLU A 129 33.80 0.12 4.20
N SER A 130 33.38 -0.48 3.10
CA SER A 130 32.61 0.19 2.05
C SER A 130 31.18 -0.33 2.10
N ILE A 131 30.22 0.56 2.39
CA ILE A 131 28.80 0.20 2.37
C ILE A 131 28.39 -0.18 0.94
N LEU A 132 28.94 0.50 -0.08
CA LEU A 132 28.73 0.13 -1.47
C LEU A 132 29.33 -1.25 -1.81
N GLY A 133 30.55 -1.53 -1.34
CA GLY A 133 31.18 -2.84 -1.48
C GLY A 133 30.34 -3.96 -0.86
N ASN A 134 29.85 -3.75 0.37
CA ASN A 134 28.96 -4.69 1.06
C ASN A 134 27.65 -4.92 0.28
N ALA A 135 27.06 -3.86 -0.29
CA ALA A 135 25.86 -3.97 -1.11
C ALA A 135 26.09 -4.80 -2.38
N PHE A 136 27.22 -4.60 -3.07
CA PHE A 136 27.60 -5.41 -4.23
C PHE A 136 27.80 -6.88 -3.86
N LEU A 137 28.56 -7.17 -2.80
CA LEU A 137 28.73 -8.55 -2.32
C LEU A 137 27.39 -9.19 -1.93
N SER A 138 26.50 -8.44 -1.28
CA SER A 138 25.16 -8.92 -0.92
C SER A 138 24.31 -9.25 -2.16
N SER A 139 24.45 -8.50 -3.25
CA SER A 139 23.74 -8.81 -4.50
C SER A 139 24.31 -10.04 -5.19
N ILE A 140 25.63 -10.21 -5.15
CA ILE A 140 26.32 -11.39 -5.67
C ILE A 140 25.88 -12.66 -4.92
N THR A 141 25.86 -12.61 -3.59
CA THR A 141 25.40 -13.75 -2.79
C THR A 141 23.92 -14.05 -3.02
N ALA A 142 23.06 -13.02 -3.08
CA ALA A 142 21.64 -13.19 -3.37
C ALA A 142 21.39 -13.80 -4.76
N TRP A 143 22.13 -13.36 -5.78
CA TRP A 143 22.04 -13.92 -7.13
C TRP A 143 22.50 -15.38 -7.15
N ASN A 144 23.62 -15.69 -6.48
CA ASN A 144 24.15 -17.05 -6.38
C ASN A 144 23.14 -18.01 -5.75
N ILE A 145 22.50 -17.60 -4.64
CA ILE A 145 21.49 -18.40 -3.94
C ILE A 145 20.25 -18.60 -4.83
N SER A 146 19.85 -17.58 -5.58
CA SER A 146 18.59 -17.61 -6.34
C SER A 146 18.69 -18.33 -7.69
N PHE A 147 19.88 -18.34 -8.31
CA PHE A 147 20.05 -18.78 -9.71
C PHE A 147 21.16 -19.83 -9.91
N ASN A 148 21.94 -20.15 -8.88
CA ASN A 148 23.05 -21.10 -8.96
C ASN A 148 22.99 -22.17 -7.83
N GLU A 149 21.80 -22.70 -7.56
CA GLU A 149 21.57 -23.71 -6.51
C GLU A 149 22.47 -24.95 -6.68
N ASN A 150 22.74 -25.36 -7.92
CA ASN A 150 23.55 -26.53 -8.23
C ASN A 150 25.07 -26.23 -8.30
N GLY A 151 25.49 -24.99 -8.06
CA GLY A 151 26.90 -24.57 -8.15
C GLY A 151 27.52 -24.78 -9.54
N THR A 152 26.70 -24.82 -10.59
CA THR A 152 27.13 -25.07 -11.97
C THR A 152 27.77 -23.86 -12.62
N VAL A 153 27.40 -22.65 -12.17
CA VAL A 153 27.94 -21.39 -12.68
C VAL A 153 29.23 -21.04 -11.94
N PRO A 154 30.33 -20.71 -12.65
CA PRO A 154 31.58 -20.29 -12.03
C PRO A 154 31.43 -19.05 -11.13
N GLU A 155 32.27 -18.93 -10.11
CA GLU A 155 32.26 -17.78 -9.18
C GLU A 155 32.47 -16.44 -9.88
N ALA A 156 33.36 -16.39 -10.88
CA ALA A 156 33.62 -15.19 -11.66
C ALA A 156 32.37 -14.72 -12.44
N GLU A 157 31.63 -15.67 -13.03
CA GLU A 157 30.39 -15.36 -13.74
C GLU A 157 29.28 -14.94 -12.77
N THR A 158 29.16 -15.64 -11.63
CA THR A 158 28.24 -15.30 -10.54
C THR A 158 28.48 -13.88 -10.03
N THR A 159 29.74 -13.49 -9.86
CA THR A 159 30.16 -12.15 -9.45
C THR A 159 29.72 -11.10 -10.45
N LEU A 160 29.96 -11.33 -11.74
CA LEU A 160 29.57 -10.39 -12.79
C LEU A 160 28.06 -10.26 -12.91
N ARG A 161 27.29 -11.35 -12.79
CA ARG A 161 25.81 -11.32 -12.84
C ARG A 161 25.19 -10.65 -11.64
N GLY A 162 25.71 -10.92 -10.43
CA GLY A 162 25.29 -10.22 -9.23
C GLY A 162 25.58 -8.72 -9.30
N LEU A 163 26.76 -8.34 -9.80
CA LEU A 163 27.12 -6.95 -10.00
C LEU A 163 26.27 -6.27 -11.08
N GLU A 164 25.99 -6.95 -12.20
CA GLU A 164 25.09 -6.48 -13.26
C GLU A 164 23.71 -6.15 -12.69
N ASN A 165 23.15 -7.05 -11.88
CA ASN A 165 21.87 -6.84 -11.21
C ASN A 165 21.92 -5.64 -10.24
N ALA A 166 22.97 -5.53 -9.42
CA ALA A 166 23.13 -4.42 -8.49
C ALA A 166 23.26 -3.07 -9.20
N VAL A 167 24.12 -2.97 -10.21
CA VAL A 167 24.35 -1.74 -10.98
C VAL A 167 23.08 -1.36 -11.74
N THR A 168 22.34 -2.31 -12.29
CA THR A 168 21.06 -2.06 -12.96
C THR A 168 20.04 -1.47 -11.98
N ALA A 169 19.80 -2.14 -10.85
CA ALA A 169 18.84 -1.68 -9.84
C ALA A 169 19.21 -0.30 -9.27
N MET A 170 20.50 -0.04 -9.03
CA MET A 170 20.99 1.26 -8.59
C MET A 170 20.78 2.34 -9.66
N THR A 171 21.10 2.04 -10.92
CA THR A 171 20.92 2.98 -12.04
C THR A 171 19.46 3.35 -12.23
N GLU A 172 18.55 2.36 -12.20
CA GLU A 172 17.10 2.59 -12.26
C GLU A 172 16.61 3.44 -11.09
N SER A 173 17.08 3.16 -9.88
CA SER A 173 16.71 3.93 -8.68
C SER A 173 17.20 5.38 -8.76
N MET A 174 18.41 5.61 -9.26
CA MET A 174 18.94 6.96 -9.48
C MET A 174 18.12 7.72 -10.54
N LEU A 175 17.77 7.06 -11.66
CA LEU A 175 16.93 7.67 -12.70
C LEU A 175 15.55 8.02 -12.16
N ALA A 176 14.93 7.13 -11.38
CA ALA A 176 13.65 7.39 -10.73
C ALA A 176 13.75 8.58 -9.74
N ALA A 177 14.83 8.64 -8.95
CA ALA A 177 15.08 9.74 -8.01
C ALA A 177 15.26 11.08 -8.75
N TYR A 178 16.03 11.11 -9.85
CA TYR A 178 16.17 12.32 -10.66
C TYR A 178 14.84 12.74 -11.30
N GLY A 179 14.06 11.79 -11.82
CA GLY A 179 12.72 12.08 -12.35
C GLY A 179 11.79 12.65 -11.29
N ALA A 180 11.78 12.07 -10.08
CA ALA A 180 11.00 12.58 -8.95
C ALA A 180 11.47 13.97 -8.50
N ALA A 181 12.78 14.23 -8.47
CA ALA A 181 13.34 15.52 -8.11
C ALA A 181 12.96 16.62 -9.10
N GLN A 182 12.89 16.32 -10.41
CA GLN A 182 12.43 17.29 -11.41
C GLN A 182 10.98 17.72 -11.17
N LEU A 183 10.11 16.78 -10.80
CA LEU A 183 8.71 17.06 -10.46
C LEU A 183 8.58 17.85 -9.15
N MET A 184 9.26 17.42 -8.08
CA MET A 184 9.08 17.99 -6.74
C MET A 184 9.85 19.29 -6.51
N VAL A 185 11.10 19.38 -7.00
CA VAL A 185 12.00 20.51 -6.73
C VAL A 185 12.01 21.50 -7.88
N GLY A 186 12.05 20.99 -9.10
CA GLY A 186 12.05 21.84 -10.30
C GLY A 186 10.69 22.48 -10.59
N ASN A 187 9.62 21.97 -9.97
CA ASN A 187 8.22 22.29 -10.32
C ASN A 187 7.98 22.26 -11.83
N PHE A 188 8.73 21.41 -12.56
CA PHE A 188 8.62 21.25 -13.99
C PHE A 188 7.37 20.43 -14.26
N SER A 189 6.26 21.14 -14.44
CA SER A 189 4.99 20.58 -14.89
C SER A 189 4.66 21.18 -16.24
N GLU A 190 4.11 20.34 -17.12
CA GLU A 190 3.55 20.77 -18.39
C GLU A 190 2.05 20.54 -18.31
N GLU A 191 1.26 21.57 -18.59
CA GLU A 191 -0.19 21.40 -18.71
C GLU A 191 -0.48 20.55 -19.96
N ARG A 192 -1.08 19.39 -19.74
CA ARG A 192 -1.51 18.48 -20.80
C ARG A 192 -3.01 18.29 -20.70
N GLU A 193 -3.68 18.39 -21.85
CA GLU A 193 -5.11 18.06 -21.94
C GLU A 193 -5.30 16.60 -21.55
N ALA A 194 -5.93 16.38 -20.40
CA ALA A 194 -6.30 15.07 -19.91
C ALA A 194 -7.82 14.92 -20.02
N ASN A 195 -8.28 13.85 -20.66
CA ASN A 195 -9.69 13.52 -20.67
C ASN A 195 -10.06 12.83 -19.35
N VAL A 196 -10.68 13.56 -18.43
CA VAL A 196 -11.03 13.07 -17.10
C VAL A 196 -12.51 12.71 -17.07
N THR A 197 -12.81 11.41 -17.04
CA THR A 197 -14.17 10.92 -16.83
C THR A 197 -14.45 10.74 -15.34
N ILE A 198 -15.27 11.61 -14.76
CA ILE A 198 -15.70 11.50 -13.36
C ILE A 198 -17.13 10.95 -13.34
N GLY A 199 -17.32 9.80 -12.68
CA GLY A 199 -18.66 9.31 -12.38
C GLY A 199 -19.25 10.14 -11.24
N VAL A 200 -20.14 11.08 -11.55
CA VAL A 200 -20.86 11.87 -10.55
C VAL A 200 -22.22 11.24 -10.28
N PHE A 201 -22.55 11.07 -9.00
CA PHE A 201 -23.92 10.76 -8.59
C PHE A 201 -24.65 12.10 -8.40
N VAL A 202 -25.57 12.42 -9.30
CA VAL A 202 -26.33 13.67 -9.23
C VAL A 202 -27.51 13.47 -8.27
N ILE A 203 -27.34 13.88 -7.01
CA ILE A 203 -28.44 13.98 -6.05
C ILE A 203 -29.38 15.09 -6.55
N GLY A 204 -30.58 14.73 -6.98
CA GLY A 204 -31.53 15.65 -7.61
C GLY A 204 -32.18 15.11 -8.88
N GLU A 205 -31.85 13.89 -9.30
CA GLU A 205 -32.60 13.22 -10.35
C GLU A 205 -34.08 13.10 -9.92
N ILE A 206 -34.99 13.56 -10.78
CA ILE A 206 -36.43 13.63 -10.51
C ILE A 206 -36.97 12.29 -10.02
N VAL A 207 -36.40 11.18 -10.50
CA VAL A 207 -36.77 9.82 -10.08
C VAL A 207 -36.60 9.62 -8.57
N TYR A 208 -35.50 10.08 -7.96
CA TYR A 208 -35.28 9.97 -6.52
C TYR A 208 -36.19 10.90 -5.73
N VAL A 209 -36.39 12.12 -6.22
CA VAL A 209 -37.30 13.10 -5.59
C VAL A 209 -38.74 12.57 -5.58
N VAL A 210 -39.19 12.02 -6.70
CA VAL A 210 -40.51 11.42 -6.85
C VAL A 210 -40.63 10.17 -5.99
N ALA A 211 -39.63 9.30 -5.95
CA ALA A 211 -39.64 8.10 -5.11
C ALA A 211 -39.77 8.44 -3.60
N ILE A 212 -39.01 9.42 -3.12
CA ILE A 212 -39.08 9.89 -1.73
C ILE A 212 -40.43 10.58 -1.46
N ALA A 213 -40.93 11.38 -2.40
CA ALA A 213 -42.23 12.03 -2.28
C ALA A 213 -43.38 11.00 -2.19
N ILE A 214 -43.35 9.96 -3.03
CA ILE A 214 -44.32 8.86 -3.00
C ILE A 214 -44.23 8.10 -1.67
N LEU A 215 -43.01 7.76 -1.22
CA LEU A 215 -42.82 7.04 0.04
C LEU A 215 -43.37 7.85 1.23
N ASN A 216 -43.05 9.13 1.31
CA ASN A 216 -43.60 10.01 2.34
C ASN A 216 -45.12 10.16 2.24
N ALA A 217 -45.68 10.26 1.03
CA ALA A 217 -47.12 10.32 0.82
C ALA A 217 -47.82 9.03 1.27
N LEU A 218 -47.24 7.85 1.00
CA LEU A 218 -47.75 6.56 1.45
C LEU A 218 -47.74 6.44 2.98
N VAL A 219 -46.67 6.90 3.64
CA VAL A 219 -46.60 6.94 5.11
C VAL A 219 -47.67 7.84 5.69
N LEU A 220 -47.87 9.04 5.12
CA LEU A 220 -48.94 9.94 5.56
C LEU A 220 -50.33 9.34 5.34
N LEU A 221 -50.55 8.67 4.20
CA LEU A 221 -51.83 8.01 3.92
C LEU A 221 -52.09 6.88 4.91
N ALA A 222 -51.08 6.06 5.22
CA ALA A 222 -51.18 5.03 6.24
C ALA A 222 -51.54 5.60 7.62
N VAL A 223 -50.92 6.72 8.02
CA VAL A 223 -51.27 7.42 9.26
C VAL A 223 -52.72 7.90 9.23
N VAL A 224 -53.17 8.55 8.15
CA VAL A 224 -54.56 9.04 8.04
C VAL A 224 -55.57 7.90 8.11
N VAL A 225 -55.32 6.80 7.41
CA VAL A 225 -56.18 5.60 7.48
C VAL A 225 -56.23 5.06 8.90
N GLU A 226 -55.09 4.98 9.58
CA GLU A 226 -55.01 4.49 10.95
C GLU A 226 -55.69 5.45 11.94
N THR A 227 -55.56 6.76 11.74
CA THR A 227 -56.28 7.78 12.52
C THR A 227 -57.79 7.64 12.34
N ILE A 228 -58.29 7.41 11.12
CA ILE A 228 -59.73 7.22 10.88
C ILE A 228 -60.20 5.90 11.50
N ARG A 229 -59.44 4.80 11.30
CA ARG A 229 -59.75 3.46 11.83
C ARG A 229 -59.88 3.49 13.36
N THR A 230 -59.01 4.22 14.02
CA THR A 230 -58.97 4.35 15.48
C THR A 230 -59.79 5.53 16.03
N ARG A 231 -60.61 6.18 15.18
CA ARG A 231 -61.44 7.35 15.53
C ARG A 231 -60.65 8.47 16.22
N GLY A 232 -59.50 8.81 15.65
CA GLY A 232 -58.59 9.84 16.17
C GLY A 232 -57.87 9.40 17.44
N TRP A 233 -57.58 8.09 17.56
CA TRP A 233 -56.93 7.49 18.73
C TRP A 233 -57.64 7.78 20.06
N LYS A 234 -58.96 8.06 20.01
CA LYS A 234 -59.78 8.28 21.20
C LYS A 234 -59.93 6.97 21.95
N GLY A 235 -59.11 6.78 22.98
CA GLY A 235 -59.10 5.58 23.82
C GLY A 235 -57.74 4.93 24.01
N LEU A 236 -56.66 5.45 23.40
CA LEU A 236 -55.33 4.95 23.68
C LEU A 236 -54.87 5.37 25.10
N PRO A 237 -54.26 4.46 25.88
CA PRO A 237 -53.62 4.81 27.14
C PRO A 237 -52.44 5.77 26.88
N PRO A 238 -52.03 6.58 27.87
CA PRO A 238 -50.82 7.40 27.74
C PRO A 238 -49.64 6.49 27.45
N PHE A 239 -48.98 6.73 26.32
CA PHE A 239 -47.87 5.93 25.82
C PHE A 239 -46.57 6.70 26.05
N ASP A 240 -45.62 6.09 26.75
CA ASP A 240 -44.28 6.65 26.94
C ASP A 240 -43.30 6.06 25.91
N PHE A 241 -42.87 6.88 24.96
CA PHE A 241 -41.94 6.47 23.89
C PHE A 241 -40.50 6.26 24.39
N SER A 242 -40.22 6.63 25.64
CA SER A 242 -38.91 6.49 26.27
C SER A 242 -38.66 5.07 26.80
N ASP A 243 -39.73 4.28 26.99
CA ASP A 243 -39.66 2.95 27.57
C ASP A 243 -39.90 1.87 26.48
N PRO A 244 -38.86 1.07 26.13
CA PRO A 244 -38.94 0.09 25.05
C PRO A 244 -39.92 -1.05 25.33
N GLU A 245 -40.31 -1.31 26.58
CA GLU A 245 -41.30 -2.35 26.90
C GLU A 245 -42.69 -1.98 26.38
N TRP A 246 -43.03 -0.68 26.37
CA TRP A 246 -44.29 -0.19 25.82
C TRP A 246 -44.31 -0.32 24.29
N LEU A 247 -43.19 -0.09 23.61
CA LEU A 247 -43.08 -0.27 22.15
C LEU A 247 -43.33 -1.71 21.71
N ILE A 248 -42.77 -2.68 22.43
CA ILE A 248 -42.90 -4.10 22.14
C ILE A 248 -44.32 -4.59 22.44
N THR A 249 -44.90 -4.19 23.58
CA THR A 249 -46.25 -4.63 23.96
C THR A 249 -47.35 -4.01 23.10
N ALA A 250 -47.22 -2.75 22.69
CA ALA A 250 -48.19 -2.07 21.83
C ALA A 250 -48.18 -2.62 20.39
N SER A 251 -47.00 -2.95 19.85
CA SER A 251 -46.88 -3.55 18.51
C SER A 251 -47.44 -4.98 18.44
N PHE A 252 -47.38 -5.74 19.54
CA PHE A 252 -47.88 -7.12 19.58
C PHE A 252 -49.40 -7.25 19.82
N ARG A 253 -50.04 -6.29 20.52
CA ARG A 253 -51.43 -6.43 21.00
C ARG A 253 -52.46 -5.48 20.37
N GLY A 254 -52.07 -4.65 19.40
CA GLY A 254 -53.04 -3.94 18.55
C GLY A 254 -54.05 -3.03 19.26
N GLY A 255 -53.74 -2.53 20.46
CA GLY A 255 -54.53 -1.52 21.17
C GLY A 255 -55.73 -2.01 22.02
N GLU A 256 -55.93 -3.31 22.21
CA GLU A 256 -57.17 -3.84 22.81
C GLU A 256 -57.20 -3.91 24.36
N LEU A 257 -56.24 -3.31 25.06
CA LEU A 257 -56.14 -3.43 26.53
C LEU A 257 -56.81 -2.31 27.35
N SER A 258 -57.48 -1.34 26.72
CA SER A 258 -57.86 -0.11 27.45
C SER A 258 -59.15 -0.18 28.29
N HIS A 259 -59.93 -1.27 28.26
CA HIS A 259 -61.20 -1.34 28.99
C HIS A 259 -61.18 -2.20 30.27
N THR A 260 -60.07 -2.87 30.57
CA THR A 260 -59.93 -3.68 31.79
C THR A 260 -58.67 -3.31 32.56
N TRP A 261 -58.47 -2.02 32.83
CA TRP A 261 -57.63 -1.60 33.95
C TRP A 261 -58.52 -1.44 35.19
N ASN A 262 -59.08 -2.56 35.65
CA ASN A 262 -59.67 -2.68 36.97
C ASN A 262 -58.54 -3.00 37.97
N ARG A 263 -58.65 -2.47 39.18
CA ARG A 263 -57.70 -2.49 40.31
C ARG A 263 -57.17 -3.87 40.79
N ASP A 264 -57.40 -4.94 40.06
CA ASP A 264 -57.02 -6.31 40.47
C ASP A 264 -55.63 -6.75 39.94
N ALA A 265 -54.99 -5.95 39.07
CA ALA A 265 -53.66 -6.26 38.55
C ALA A 265 -52.50 -5.94 39.52
N GLU A 266 -52.76 -5.27 40.65
CA GLU A 266 -51.76 -5.14 41.74
C GLU A 266 -51.55 -6.48 42.49
N GLY A 267 -52.52 -7.41 42.43
CA GLY A 267 -52.45 -8.68 43.15
C GLY A 267 -51.67 -9.81 42.45
N THR A 268 -51.52 -9.75 41.13
CA THR A 268 -50.91 -10.84 40.34
C THR A 268 -49.45 -10.58 39.94
N VAL A 269 -49.01 -9.33 39.85
CA VAL A 269 -47.59 -9.02 39.57
C VAL A 269 -46.73 -9.08 40.85
N VAL A 270 -47.31 -8.80 42.03
CA VAL A 270 -46.60 -8.93 43.30
C VAL A 270 -46.36 -10.41 43.68
N ALA A 271 -47.25 -11.33 43.29
CA ALA A 271 -47.08 -12.76 43.54
C ALA A 271 -46.02 -13.44 42.65
N GLN A 272 -45.63 -12.83 41.52
CA GLN A 272 -44.50 -13.30 40.69
C GLN A 272 -43.17 -12.61 41.05
N SER A 273 -43.20 -11.57 41.89
CA SER A 273 -41.99 -10.85 42.32
C SER A 273 -41.22 -11.50 43.48
N THR A 274 -41.74 -12.60 44.05
CA THR A 274 -41.12 -13.33 45.18
C THR A 274 -40.71 -14.77 44.87
N MET A 275 -40.46 -15.11 43.61
CA MET A 275 -39.69 -16.31 43.26
C MET A 275 -38.39 -15.94 42.55
N LYS A 276 -37.34 -15.83 43.37
CA LYS A 276 -35.94 -15.74 42.96
C LYS A 276 -35.48 -17.13 42.51
N GLY A 277 -35.73 -17.48 41.26
CA GLY A 277 -35.29 -18.73 40.64
C GLY A 277 -35.46 -18.69 39.12
N PRO A 278 -34.60 -19.35 38.33
CA PRO A 278 -34.67 -19.28 36.88
C PRO A 278 -35.93 -20.00 36.39
N ILE A 279 -36.87 -19.25 35.83
CA ILE A 279 -38.08 -19.83 35.22
C ILE A 279 -37.69 -20.33 33.83
N SER A 280 -37.38 -21.62 33.74
CA SER A 280 -37.49 -22.38 32.50
C SER A 280 -38.92 -22.92 32.40
N SER A 281 -39.83 -22.20 31.75
CA SER A 281 -41.13 -22.76 31.37
C SER A 281 -41.32 -22.66 29.87
N TYR A 282 -41.13 -23.79 29.20
CA TYR A 282 -41.55 -24.00 27.81
C TYR A 282 -43.02 -24.37 27.78
N THR A 283 -43.83 -23.64 27.01
CA THR A 283 -45.12 -24.11 26.52
C THR A 283 -44.98 -24.35 25.02
N PRO A 284 -45.01 -25.61 24.54
CA PRO A 284 -45.00 -25.87 23.12
C PRO A 284 -46.35 -25.44 22.53
N ILE A 285 -46.29 -24.61 21.49
CA ILE A 285 -47.45 -24.35 20.64
C ILE A 285 -47.44 -25.43 19.57
N GLU A 286 -48.33 -26.41 19.69
CA GLU A 286 -48.58 -27.39 18.64
C GLU A 286 -49.51 -26.75 17.60
N GLN A 287 -48.96 -26.36 16.44
CA GLN A 287 -49.77 -26.12 15.24
C GLN A 287 -49.00 -26.44 13.96
N ARG A 288 -49.80 -26.90 13.00
CA ARG A 288 -49.53 -27.80 11.88
C ARG A 288 -49.44 -26.98 10.58
N GLY A 289 -48.30 -27.03 9.90
CA GLY A 289 -48.12 -26.41 8.57
C GLY A 289 -46.63 -26.19 8.26
N ASP A 290 -46.25 -26.39 7.01
CA ASP A 290 -44.93 -26.72 6.49
C ASP A 290 -43.91 -25.55 6.42
N GLU A 291 -42.63 -25.92 6.51
CA GLU A 291 -41.38 -25.22 6.11
C GLU A 291 -41.07 -23.79 6.61
N ASP A 292 -40.26 -23.74 7.68
CA ASP A 292 -38.96 -23.04 7.82
C ASP A 292 -38.74 -22.56 9.27
N GLN A 293 -37.96 -23.34 10.03
CA GLN A 293 -37.63 -23.07 11.42
C GLN A 293 -36.46 -22.08 11.54
N HIS A 294 -36.71 -20.90 12.11
CA HIS A 294 -35.66 -20.07 12.69
C HIS A 294 -35.42 -20.50 14.15
N HIS A 295 -34.30 -21.17 14.40
CA HIS A 295 -33.81 -21.42 15.76
C HIS A 295 -33.13 -20.16 16.31
N VAL A 296 -33.68 -19.59 17.39
CA VAL A 296 -33.03 -18.52 18.16
C VAL A 296 -32.65 -19.10 19.51
N GLU A 297 -31.37 -19.36 19.71
CA GLU A 297 -30.82 -19.76 21.00
C GLU A 297 -30.22 -18.53 21.69
N VAL A 298 -30.76 -18.17 22.86
CA VAL A 298 -30.23 -17.09 23.70
C VAL A 298 -29.43 -17.74 24.83
N ILE A 299 -28.11 -17.79 24.66
CA ILE A 299 -27.20 -18.22 25.72
C ILE A 299 -26.88 -17.00 26.58
N SER A 300 -27.29 -17.04 27.85
CA SER A 300 -26.90 -16.05 28.86
C SER A 300 -25.63 -16.53 29.56
N GLU A 301 -24.49 -15.91 29.25
CA GLU A 301 -23.29 -16.10 30.07
C GLU A 301 -23.37 -15.22 31.33
N GLY A 302 -23.16 -15.86 32.48
CA GLY A 302 -23.24 -15.22 33.77
C GLY A 302 -22.09 -14.23 34.00
N GLY A 303 -22.45 -13.01 34.39
CA GLY A 303 -21.55 -12.06 35.04
C GLY A 303 -20.85 -11.08 34.10
N GLY A 304 -21.39 -9.85 34.04
CA GLY A 304 -20.64 -8.69 33.54
C GLY A 304 -21.04 -8.18 32.15
N GLY A 305 -22.23 -7.58 32.06
CA GLY A 305 -22.49 -6.37 31.27
C GLY A 305 -21.95 -6.27 29.84
N ARG A 306 -22.37 -7.15 28.92
CA ARG A 306 -22.51 -6.84 27.49
C ARG A 306 -23.43 -7.88 26.81
N ARG A 307 -24.54 -7.44 26.22
CA ARG A 307 -25.40 -8.28 25.39
C ARG A 307 -24.89 -8.23 23.95
N VAL A 308 -24.58 -9.38 23.36
CA VAL A 308 -24.24 -9.51 21.94
C VAL A 308 -25.31 -10.38 21.30
N ALA A 309 -25.99 -9.87 20.28
CA ALA A 309 -26.85 -10.67 19.42
C ALA A 309 -26.03 -11.14 18.22
N LEU A 310 -25.89 -12.45 18.05
CA LEU A 310 -25.30 -13.05 16.85
C LEU A 310 -26.43 -13.59 15.99
N MET A 311 -26.57 -13.04 14.78
CA MET A 311 -27.42 -13.59 13.74
C MET A 311 -26.55 -14.49 12.87
N LEU A 312 -26.71 -15.81 12.99
CA LEU A 312 -26.09 -16.77 12.09
C LEU A 312 -27.03 -16.98 10.90
N GLN A 313 -26.63 -16.47 9.74
CA GLN A 313 -27.29 -16.75 8.48
C GLN A 313 -26.62 -17.98 7.87
N SER A 314 -27.31 -19.13 7.85
CA SER A 314 -26.94 -20.25 7.00
C SER A 314 -27.08 -19.83 5.54
N ARG A 315 -26.12 -20.25 4.69
CA ARG A 315 -26.31 -20.23 3.23
C ARG A 315 -27.44 -21.16 2.82
#